data_AF-A0A9X3XE42-F1
#
_entry.id   AF-A0A9X3XE42-F1
#
_cell.length_a   1.000
_cell.length_b   1.000
_cell.length_c   1.000
_cell.angle_alpha   90.00
_cell.angle_beta   90.00
_cell.angle_gamma   90.00
#
_symmetry.space_group_name_H-M   'P 1'
#
loop_
_entity.id
_entity.type
_entity.pdbx_description
1 polymer ?
#
loop_
_entity_poly.entity_id
_entity_poly.type
_entity_poly.pdbx_seq_one_letter_code
_entity_poly.pdbx_strand_id
1 'polypeptide(L)'
;MTALVRVAPATLPAGLAGDVQRTAEHAAHARSPNTRRVYARAWERWATYAHEHGALELPAAPLVVAAYLAHLDAEGLSPASLDVALAAIVDQHRAARFPLPPNDPAVRDVRAGIRARRGTRRGARRRSRRSICTR
;
A
#
# COMPACT_ATOMS: atom_id res chain seq x y z
N MET A 1 1.19 2.70 -27.41
CA MET A 1 -0.09 2.08 -27.83
C MET A 1 -0.70 1.35 -26.64
N THR A 2 -1.37 2.07 -25.74
CA THR A 2 -2.07 1.45 -24.60
C THR A 2 -3.54 1.78 -24.74
N ALA A 3 -4.34 0.75 -25.01
CA ALA A 3 -5.77 0.85 -25.25
C ALA A 3 -6.49 1.30 -23.97
N LEU A 4 -7.12 2.48 -24.01
CA LEU A 4 -8.07 2.88 -22.99
C LEU A 4 -9.30 1.98 -23.12
N VAL A 5 -9.47 1.05 -22.17
CA VAL A 5 -10.70 0.28 -22.02
C VAL A 5 -11.80 1.25 -21.61
N ARG A 6 -12.59 1.70 -22.59
CA ARG A 6 -13.85 2.39 -22.34
C ARG A 6 -14.81 1.37 -21.72
N VAL A 7 -14.95 1.40 -20.40
CA VAL A 7 -16.03 0.69 -19.71
C VAL A 7 -17.34 1.36 -20.15
N ALA A 8 -18.12 0.68 -20.99
CA ALA A 8 -19.49 1.09 -21.27
C ALA A 8 -20.27 1.08 -19.94
N PRO A 9 -21.15 2.07 -19.69
CA PRO A 9 -22.02 2.00 -18.52
C PRO A 9 -22.89 0.75 -18.67
N ALA A 10 -22.62 -0.27 -17.85
CA ALA A 10 -23.44 -1.46 -17.82
C ALA A 10 -24.85 -1.02 -17.41
N THR A 11 -25.82 -1.15 -18.32
CA THR A 11 -27.23 -1.00 -17.98
C THR A 11 -27.58 -2.13 -17.02
N LEU A 12 -27.61 -1.81 -15.73
CA LEU A 12 -27.93 -2.76 -14.69
C LEU A 12 -29.40 -3.19 -14.84
N PRO A 13 -29.72 -4.48 -14.75
CA PRO A 13 -31.11 -4.92 -14.78
C PRO A 13 -31.87 -4.31 -13.59
N ALA A 14 -33.08 -3.79 -13.84
CA ALA A 14 -33.87 -3.04 -12.85
C ALA A 14 -34.11 -3.81 -11.54
N GLY A 15 -34.17 -5.15 -11.60
CA GLY A 15 -34.33 -6.01 -10.43
C GLY A 15 -33.15 -5.98 -9.44
N LEU A 16 -31.98 -5.49 -9.85
CA LEU A 16 -30.78 -5.41 -9.00
C LEU A 16 -30.59 -4.05 -8.31
N ALA A 17 -31.44 -3.05 -8.57
CA ALA A 17 -31.25 -1.71 -8.01
C ALA A 17 -31.14 -1.70 -6.47
N GLY A 18 -31.97 -2.51 -5.79
CA GLY A 18 -31.91 -2.68 -4.34
C GLY A 18 -30.63 -3.36 -3.85
N ASP A 19 -30.10 -4.34 -4.59
CA ASP A 19 -28.83 -5.02 -4.26
C ASP A 19 -27.62 -4.11 -4.49
N VAL A 20 -27.68 -3.25 -5.50
CA VAL A 20 -26.64 -2.25 -5.79
C VAL A 20 -26.57 -1.22 -4.66
N GLN A 21 -27.72 -0.76 -4.16
CA GLN A 21 -27.78 0.15 -3.00
C GLN A 21 -27.13 -0.49 -1.76
N ARG A 22 -27.50 -1.74 -1.43
CA ARG A 22 -26.89 -2.52 -0.34
C ARG A 22 -25.38 -2.68 -0.53
N THR A 23 -24.93 -2.95 -1.76
CA THR A 23 -23.51 -3.08 -2.08
C THR A 23 -22.74 -1.79 -1.79
N ALA A 24 -23.31 -0.64 -2.13
CA ALA A 24 -22.70 0.67 -1.86
C ALA A 24 -22.63 0.96 -0.35
N GLU A 25 -23.67 0.63 0.41
CA GLU A 25 -23.69 0.76 1.88
C GLU A 25 -22.60 -0.12 2.53
N HIS A 26 -22.51 -1.40 2.13
CA HIS A 26 -21.46 -2.30 2.62
C HIS A 26 -20.05 -1.80 2.25
N ALA A 27 -19.88 -1.26 1.04
CA ALA A 27 -18.62 -0.66 0.61
C ALA A 27 -18.27 0.59 1.44
N ALA A 28 -19.25 1.42 1.79
CA ALA A 28 -19.06 2.59 2.65
C ALA A 28 -18.68 2.19 4.09
N HIS A 29 -19.23 1.08 4.60
CA HIS A 29 -18.90 0.54 5.93
C HIS A 29 -17.59 -0.27 5.97
N ALA A 30 -16.99 -0.61 4.83
CA ALA A 30 -15.79 -1.45 4.77
C ALA A 30 -14.55 -0.82 5.43
N ARG A 31 -14.55 0.51 5.67
CA ARG A 31 -13.43 1.24 6.28
C ARG A 31 -13.93 2.28 7.28
N SER A 32 -13.31 2.31 8.45
CA SER A 32 -13.58 3.36 9.43
C SER A 32 -13.10 4.73 8.90
N PRO A 33 -13.72 5.85 9.33
CA PRO A 33 -13.31 7.20 8.95
C PRO A 33 -11.83 7.48 9.23
N ASN A 34 -11.31 6.94 10.34
CA ASN A 34 -9.90 7.05 10.70
C ASN A 34 -9.00 6.36 9.68
N THR A 35 -9.37 5.16 9.21
CA THR A 35 -8.61 4.42 8.19
C THR A 35 -8.57 5.18 6.86
N ARG A 36 -9.69 5.79 6.45
CA ARG A 36 -9.76 6.62 5.25
C ARG A 36 -8.81 7.82 5.31
N ARG A 37 -8.78 8.52 6.45
CA ARG A 37 -7.86 9.66 6.66
C ARG A 37 -6.40 9.24 6.62
N VAL A 38 -6.08 8.11 7.26
CA VAL A 38 -4.72 7.56 7.27
C VAL A 38 -4.29 7.19 5.84
N TYR A 39 -5.16 6.58 5.05
CA TYR A 39 -4.86 6.20 3.66
C TYR A 39 -4.72 7.42 2.76
N ALA A 40 -5.59 8.44 2.90
CA ALA A 40 -5.50 9.67 2.13
C ALA A 40 -4.13 10.35 2.31
N ARG A 41 -3.69 10.52 3.55
CA ARG A 41 -2.37 11.09 3.84
C ARG A 41 -1.21 10.22 3.32
N ALA A 42 -1.34 8.90 3.41
CA ALA A 42 -0.34 7.99 2.90
C ALA A 42 -0.26 8.03 1.35
N TRP A 43 -1.40 8.22 0.68
CA TRP A 43 -1.48 8.41 -0.76
C TRP A 43 -0.87 9.74 -1.20
N GLU A 44 -1.16 10.85 -0.53
CA GLU A 44 -0.55 12.16 -0.82
C GLU A 44 0.98 12.10 -0.79
N ARG A 45 1.54 11.41 0.22
CA ARG A 45 2.99 11.20 0.31
C ARG A 45 3.53 10.37 -0.86
N TRP A 46 2.81 9.32 -1.26
CA TRP A 46 3.18 8.53 -2.43
C TRP A 46 3.15 9.35 -3.71
N ALA A 47 2.07 10.10 -3.95
CA ALA A 47 1.90 10.92 -5.14
C ALA A 47 3.01 11.98 -5.25
N THR A 48 3.37 12.59 -4.12
CA THR A 48 4.50 13.53 -4.02
C THR A 48 5.81 12.84 -4.42
N TYR A 49 6.12 11.69 -3.81
CA TYR A 49 7.33 10.93 -4.14
C TYR A 49 7.38 10.53 -5.62
N ALA A 50 6.27 10.01 -6.17
CA ALA A 50 6.19 9.62 -7.56
C ALA A 50 6.45 10.81 -8.50
N HIS A 51 5.81 11.95 -8.22
CA HIS A 51 6.00 13.18 -8.98
C HIS A 51 7.45 13.69 -8.92
N GLU A 52 8.04 13.75 -7.74
CA GLU A 52 9.45 14.17 -7.55
C GLU A 52 10.45 13.29 -8.31
N HIS A 53 10.13 12.02 -8.51
CA HIS A 53 10.98 11.06 -9.22
C HIS A 53 10.57 10.85 -10.69
N GLY A 54 9.65 11.67 -11.22
CA GLY A 54 9.18 11.58 -12.61
C GLY A 54 8.41 10.29 -12.94
N ALA A 55 7.87 9.62 -11.92
CA ALA A 55 7.08 8.40 -12.06
C ALA A 55 5.57 8.71 -12.10
N LEU A 56 4.81 7.80 -12.71
CA LEU A 56 3.34 7.87 -12.68
C LEU A 56 2.83 7.45 -11.31
N GLU A 57 1.97 8.28 -10.70
CA GLU A 57 1.26 7.93 -9.47
C GLU A 57 0.31 6.73 -9.67
N LEU A 58 -0.27 6.63 -10.87
CA LEU A 58 -1.22 5.61 -11.28
C LEU A 58 -1.24 5.43 -12.81
N PRO A 59 -1.17 4.20 -13.35
CA PRO A 59 -0.83 2.96 -12.65
C PRO A 59 0.61 2.99 -12.13
N ALA A 60 0.81 2.65 -10.86
CA ALA A 60 2.13 2.66 -10.25
C ALA A 60 2.94 1.45 -10.72
N ALA A 61 4.13 1.69 -11.27
CA ALA A 61 5.04 0.61 -11.61
C ALA A 61 5.50 -0.12 -10.33
N PRO A 62 5.45 -1.47 -10.28
CA PRO A 62 5.80 -2.21 -9.06
C PRO A 62 7.21 -1.92 -8.53
N LEU A 63 8.18 -1.71 -9.44
CA LEU A 63 9.54 -1.37 -9.07
C LEU A 63 9.65 0.00 -8.38
N VAL A 64 8.85 0.98 -8.80
CA VAL A 64 8.80 2.32 -8.18
C VAL A 64 8.16 2.23 -6.79
N VAL A 65 7.11 1.41 -6.64
CA VAL A 65 6.52 1.12 -5.33
C VAL A 65 7.54 0.46 -4.40
N ALA A 66 8.31 -0.50 -4.90
CA ALA A 66 9.37 -1.16 -4.14
C ALA A 66 10.47 -0.17 -3.70
N ALA A 67 10.92 0.71 -4.61
CA ALA A 67 11.87 1.78 -4.31
C ALA A 67 11.33 2.75 -3.24
N TYR A 68 10.06 3.13 -3.33
CA TYR A 68 9.41 3.97 -2.32
C TYR A 68 9.37 3.31 -0.94
N LEU A 69 9.05 2.02 -0.84
CA LEU A 69 9.08 1.31 0.44
C LEU A 69 10.48 1.26 1.05
N ALA A 70 11.52 1.12 0.23
CA ALA A 70 12.91 1.21 0.67
C ALA A 70 13.27 2.63 1.13
N HIS A 71 12.79 3.66 0.43
CA HIS A 71 12.95 5.06 0.83
C HIS A 71 12.30 5.34 2.20
N LEU A 72 11.05 4.94 2.41
CA LEU A 72 10.36 5.09 3.71
C LEU A 72 11.09 4.36 4.84
N ASP A 73 11.64 3.18 4.56
CA ASP A 73 12.45 2.42 5.50
C ASP A 73 13.76 3.14 5.85
N ALA A 74 14.41 3.79 4.89
CA ALA A 74 15.60 4.61 5.08
C ALA A 74 15.32 5.87 5.92
N GLU A 75 14.15 6.48 5.76
CA GLU A 75 13.64 7.57 6.63
C GLU A 75 13.30 7.09 8.06
N GLY A 76 13.39 5.78 8.33
CA GLY A 76 13.20 5.21 9.66
C GLY A 76 11.76 4.84 10.00
N LEU A 77 10.83 4.90 9.06
CA LEU A 77 9.43 4.53 9.30
C LEU A 77 9.29 3.07 9.74
N SER A 78 8.22 2.79 10.50
CA SER A 78 7.97 1.45 11.01
C SER A 78 7.45 0.52 9.89
N PRO A 79 7.67 -0.81 9.98
CA PRO A 79 7.07 -1.75 9.03
C PRO A 79 5.54 -1.62 8.92
N ALA A 80 4.85 -1.28 10.00
CA ALA A 80 3.41 -1.04 9.98
C ALA A 80 3.05 0.21 9.16
N SER A 81 3.86 1.26 9.22
CA SER A 81 3.70 2.47 8.40
C SER A 81 3.91 2.18 6.91
N LEU A 82 4.88 1.32 6.58
CA LEU A 82 5.10 0.85 5.21
C LEU A 82 3.91 0.03 4.71
N ASP A 83 3.35 -0.84 5.55
CA ASP A 83 2.16 -1.63 5.20
C ASP A 83 0.93 -0.72 4.96
N VAL A 84 0.78 0.36 5.75
CA VAL A 84 -0.24 1.40 5.51
C VAL A 84 -0.01 2.13 4.18
N ALA A 85 1.22 2.51 3.87
CA ALA A 85 1.55 3.17 2.61
C ALA A 85 1.23 2.28 1.40
N LEU A 86 1.60 0.99 1.47
CA LEU A 86 1.24 0.03 0.43
C LEU A 86 -0.29 -0.16 0.34
N ALA A 87 -0.98 -0.25 1.48
CA ALA A 87 -2.43 -0.41 1.49
C ALA A 87 -3.15 0.78 0.84
N ALA A 88 -2.68 2.01 1.06
CA ALA A 88 -3.21 3.20 0.39
C ALA A 88 -3.00 3.15 -1.13
N ILE A 89 -1.82 2.74 -1.60
CA ILE A 89 -1.55 2.59 -3.04
C ILE A 89 -2.47 1.54 -3.67
N VAL A 90 -2.64 0.41 -2.99
CA VAL A 90 -3.52 -0.69 -3.42
C VAL A 90 -4.98 -0.25 -3.45
N ASP A 91 -5.42 0.51 -2.45
CA ASP A 91 -6.78 1.04 -2.37
C ASP A 91 -7.10 1.93 -3.57
N GLN A 92 -6.17 2.80 -3.95
CA GLN A 92 -6.32 3.69 -5.10
C GLN A 92 -6.28 2.95 -6.45
N HIS A 93 -5.47 1.91 -6.58
CA HIS A 93 -5.54 1.02 -7.75
C HIS A 93 -6.89 0.31 -7.84
N ARG A 94 -7.45 -0.15 -6.71
CA ARG A 94 -8.79 -0.77 -6.69
C ARG A 94 -9.88 0.21 -7.07
N ALA A 95 -9.83 1.43 -6.52
CA ALA A 95 -10.79 2.48 -6.81
C ALA A 95 -10.79 2.85 -8.31
N ALA A 96 -9.60 2.92 -8.91
CA ALA A 96 -9.43 3.22 -10.33
C ALA A 96 -9.51 2.00 -11.27
N ARG A 97 -9.80 0.80 -10.74
CA ARG A 97 -9.90 -0.46 -11.50
C ARG A 97 -8.60 -0.86 -12.25
N PHE A 98 -7.44 -0.46 -11.75
CA PHE A 98 -6.14 -0.85 -12.31
C PHE A 98 -5.58 -2.12 -11.67
N PRO A 99 -4.72 -2.87 -12.39
CA PRO A 99 -4.05 -4.05 -11.84
C PRO A 99 -3.20 -3.67 -10.62
N LEU A 100 -3.22 -4.54 -9.61
CA LEU A 100 -2.66 -4.25 -8.30
C LEU A 100 -1.15 -4.52 -8.27
N PRO A 101 -0.31 -3.58 -7.80
CA PRO A 101 1.13 -3.80 -7.63
C PRO A 101 1.60 -4.69 -6.45
N PRO A 102 0.82 -5.03 -5.39
CA PRO A 102 1.36 -5.67 -4.18
C PRO A 102 1.68 -7.16 -4.35
N ASN A 103 1.18 -7.79 -5.41
CA ASN A 103 1.46 -9.20 -5.73
C ASN A 103 2.74 -9.37 -6.54
N ASP A 104 3.34 -8.27 -7.00
CA ASP A 104 4.59 -8.30 -7.74
C ASP A 104 5.74 -8.80 -6.84
N PRO A 105 6.59 -9.73 -7.32
CA PRO A 105 7.73 -10.25 -6.57
C PRO A 105 8.65 -9.15 -6.03
N ALA A 106 8.89 -8.07 -6.79
CA ALA A 106 9.80 -7.00 -6.36
C ALA A 106 9.33 -6.32 -5.08
N VAL A 107 8.02 -6.05 -4.96
CA VAL A 107 7.43 -5.44 -3.77
C VAL A 107 7.49 -6.40 -2.58
N ARG A 108 7.28 -7.70 -2.81
CA ARG A 108 7.32 -8.74 -1.78
C ARG A 108 8.74 -8.92 -1.22
N ASP A 109 9.73 -9.00 -2.10
CA ASP A 109 11.13 -9.23 -1.76
C ASP A 109 11.71 -8.07 -0.95
N VAL A 110 11.42 -6.82 -1.36
CA VAL A 110 11.83 -5.63 -0.60
C VAL A 110 11.24 -5.64 0.81
N ARG A 111 9.94 -5.94 0.97
CA ARG A 111 9.31 -6.02 2.30
C ARG A 111 9.91 -7.13 3.16
N ALA A 112 10.18 -8.28 2.57
CA ALA A 112 10.82 -9.40 3.26
C ALA A 112 12.24 -9.00 3.74
N GLY A 113 13.03 -8.37 2.87
CA GLY A 113 14.35 -7.86 3.19
C GLY A 113 14.36 -6.83 4.32
N ILE A 114 13.44 -5.85 4.28
CA ILE A 114 13.30 -4.83 5.34
C ILE A 114 12.99 -5.48 6.69
N ARG A 115 12.06 -6.44 6.73
CA ARG A 115 11.67 -7.15 7.96
C ARG A 115 12.81 -8.00 8.50
N ALA A 116 13.52 -8.73 7.64
CA ALA A 116 14.68 -9.53 8.01
C ALA A 116 15.79 -8.66 8.64
N ARG A 117 16.16 -7.56 7.97
CA ARG A 117 17.22 -6.63 8.43
C ARG A 117 16.89 -5.97 9.77
N ARG A 118 15.63 -5.60 10.01
CA ARG A 118 15.19 -5.03 11.29
C ARG A 118 15.08 -6.08 12.40
N GLY A 119 14.66 -7.31 12.06
CA GLY A 119 14.60 -8.44 12.99
C GLY A 119 15.98 -8.84 13.52
N THR A 120 16.99 -8.93 12.65
CA THR A 120 18.38 -9.23 13.04
C THR A 120 18.97 -8.15 13.96
N ARG A 121 18.70 -6.87 13.68
CA ARG A 121 19.12 -5.74 14.55
C ARG A 121 18.51 -5.82 15.96
N ARG A 122 17.25 -6.22 16.08
CA ARG A 122 16.59 -6.43 17.39
C ARG A 122 17.17 -7.64 18.14
N GLY A 123 17.44 -8.72 17.42
CA GLY A 123 18.10 -9.92 17.97
C GLY A 123 19.50 -9.64 18.52
N ALA A 124 20.31 -8.86 17.79
CA ALA A 124 21.65 -8.45 18.22
C ALA A 124 21.62 -7.60 19.51
N ARG A 125 20.70 -6.61 19.60
CA ARG A 125 20.53 -5.77 20.80
C ARG A 125 20.08 -6.58 22.03
N ARG A 126 19.24 -7.60 21.85
CA ARG A 126 18.77 -8.46 22.95
C ARG A 126 19.88 -9.38 23.49
N ARG A 127 20.83 -9.80 22.64
CA ARG A 127 22.01 -10.60 23.07
C ARG A 127 23.02 -9.76 23.85
N SER A 128 23.29 -8.52 23.41
CA SER A 128 24.19 -7.60 24.13
C SER A 128 23.68 -7.24 25.53
N ARG A 129 22.37 -7.01 25.71
CA ARG A 129 21.77 -6.73 27.03
C ARG A 129 21.81 -7.92 28.00
N ARG A 130 21.88 -9.16 27.50
CA ARG A 130 21.96 -10.37 28.34
C ARG A 130 23.36 -10.67 28.86
N SER A 131 24.39 -9.99 28.31
CA SER A 131 25.80 -10.20 28.68
C SER A 131 26.30 -9.24 29.77
N ILE A 132 25.42 -8.40 30.35
CA ILE A 132 25.77 -7.41 31.38
C ILE A 132 25.36 -7.86 32.79
N CYS A 133 24.53 -8.90 32.95
CA CYS A 133 24.26 -9.54 34.24
C CYS A 133 25.03 -10.84 34.34
N THR A 134 26.35 -10.76 34.56
CA THR A 134 27.13 -11.91 35.02
C THR A 134 28.30 -11.42 35.87
N ARG A 135 28.02 -11.02 37.12
CA ARG A 135 28.86 -11.27 38.29
C ARG A 135 28.06 -10.98 39.56
#